data_AF-A0A2H0UXJ8-F1
#
_entry.id   AF-A0A2H0UXJ8-F1
#
_cell.length_a   1.000
_cell.length_b   1.000
_cell.length_c   1.000
_cell.angle_alpha   90.00
_cell.angle_beta   90.00
_cell.angle_gamma   90.00
#
_symmetry.space_group_name_H-M   'P 1'
#
loop_
_entity.id
_entity.type
_entity.pdbx_description
1 polymer ?
#
loop_
_entity_poly.entity_id
_entity_poly.type
_entity_poly.pdbx_seq_one_letter_code
_entity_poly.pdbx_strand_id
1 'polypeptide(L)' 'LVVGHHSHVVQKIERYNDGWIAYSLGNFIFDQGFSEETMKSIILKVVIKNKKIKEISSEDIKINKYFQPDFDN' A
#
# COMPACT_ATOMS: atom_id res chain seq x y z
N LEU A 1 -4.36 14.00 1.08
CA LEU A 1 -3.79 12.64 1.02
C LEU A 1 -2.53 12.72 0.20
N VAL A 2 -1.43 12.20 0.72
CA VAL A 2 -0.18 12.02 -0.02
C VAL A 2 0.07 10.51 -0.12
N VAL A 3 0.34 10.03 -1.32
CA VAL A 3 0.69 8.63 -1.57
C VAL A 3 2.08 8.61 -2.20
N GLY A 4 3.05 8.08 -1.47
CA GLY A 4 4.41 7.83 -1.94
C GLY A 4 4.57 6.41 -2.46
N HIS A 5 5.55 6.20 -3.33
CA HIS A 5 5.89 4.91 -3.90
C HIS A 5 7.34 4.93 -4.39
N HIS A 6 8.20 4.08 -3.84
CA HIS A 6 9.55 3.81 -4.38
C HIS A 6 10.24 2.65 -3.65
N SER A 7 9.98 2.45 -2.36
CA SER A 7 10.76 1.49 -1.54
C SER A 7 10.53 0.02 -1.88
N HIS A 8 9.52 -0.31 -2.70
CA HIS A 8 9.03 -1.67 -2.97
C HIS A 8 8.65 -2.48 -1.72
N VAL A 9 8.65 -1.84 -0.55
CA VAL A 9 8.30 -2.42 0.76
C VAL A 9 7.25 -1.53 1.40
N VAL A 10 6.27 -2.14 2.07
CA VAL A 10 5.22 -1.42 2.78
C VAL A 10 5.82 -0.49 3.83
N GLN A 11 5.36 0.76 3.87
CA GLN A 11 5.73 1.73 4.90
C GLN A 11 4.50 2.25 5.61
N LYS A 12 4.70 2.89 6.77
CA LYS A 12 3.60 3.36 7.62
C LYS A 12 2.60 4.23 6.85
N ILE A 13 1.34 4.10 7.22
CA ILE A 13 0.30 5.10 6.95
C ILE A 13 0.22 5.99 8.19
N GLU A 14 0.41 7.28 8.01
CA GLU A 14 0.47 8.25 9.10
C GLU A 14 -0.56 9.34 8.89
N ARG A 15 -1.16 9.77 10.00
CA ARG A 15 -1.93 11.02 10.03
C ARG A 15 -0.98 12.15 10.43
N TYR A 16 -0.81 13.13 9.55
CA TYR A 16 0.02 14.31 9.76
C TYR A 16 -0.82 15.57 9.59
N ASN A 17 -0.97 16.34 10.66
CA ASN A 17 -1.94 17.44 10.76
C ASN A 17 -3.36 16.97 10.33
N ASP A 18 -3.98 17.71 9.40
CA ASP A 18 -5.30 17.39 8.84
C ASP A 18 -5.24 16.42 7.63
N GLY A 19 -4.06 15.89 7.32
CA GLY A 19 -3.81 15.01 6.18
C GLY A 19 -3.41 13.59 6.56
N TRP A 20 -3.47 12.71 5.55
CA TRP A 20 -2.93 11.36 5.61
C TRP A 20 -1.76 11.22 4.63
N ILE A 21 -0.74 10.49 5.04
CA ILE A 21 0.46 10.16 4.26
C ILE A 21 0.60 8.63 4.26
N ALA A 22 0.53 8.00 3.09
CA ALA A 22 0.96 6.62 2.89
C ALA A 22 2.33 6.66 2.23
N TYR A 23 3.40 6.36 2.97
CA TYR A 23 4.78 6.57 2.49
C TYR A 23 5.17 5.61 1.36
N SER A 24 4.70 4.37 1.42
CA SER A 24 4.85 3.37 0.37
C SER A 24 3.83 2.26 0.54
N LEU A 25 3.23 1.84 -0.57
CA LEU A 25 2.25 0.74 -0.61
C LEU A 25 2.89 -0.64 -0.84
N GLY A 26 4.22 -0.72 -1.01
CA GLY A 26 4.91 -1.96 -1.34
C GLY A 26 5.13 -2.16 -2.85
N ASN A 27 5.36 -3.40 -3.25
CA ASN A 27 5.59 -3.82 -4.62
C ASN A 27 4.34 -4.40 -5.31
N PHE A 28 4.00 -3.89 -6.49
CA PHE A 28 2.83 -4.33 -7.28
C PHE A 28 3.19 -5.01 -8.60
N ILE A 29 4.46 -5.04 -8.99
CA ILE A 29 4.83 -5.39 -10.38
C ILE A 29 6.23 -5.98 -10.54
N PHE A 30 7.16 -5.70 -9.62
CA PHE A 30 8.56 -6.08 -9.80
C PHE A 30 8.83 -7.50 -9.32
N ASP A 31 9.74 -8.17 -10.01
CA ASP A 31 10.23 -9.53 -9.74
C ASP A 31 11.33 -9.57 -8.68
N GLN A 32 11.13 -8.84 -7.59
CA GLN A 32 12.05 -8.76 -6.46
C GLN A 32 11.83 -9.90 -5.45
N GLY A 33 11.83 -11.15 -5.93
CA GLY A 33 11.61 -12.36 -5.11
C GLY A 33 12.75 -12.71 -4.14
N PHE A 34 13.79 -11.88 -4.05
CA PHE A 34 14.94 -12.10 -3.17
C PHE A 34 14.68 -11.71 -1.70
N SER A 35 13.58 -11.04 -1.40
CA SER A 35 13.18 -10.64 -0.04
C SER A 35 11.67 -10.80 0.15
N GLU A 36 11.24 -11.33 1.28
CA GLU A 36 9.80 -11.43 1.60
C GLU A 36 9.13 -10.05 1.68
N GLU A 37 9.87 -9.04 2.15
CA GLU A 37 9.35 -7.68 2.32
C GLU A 37 9.03 -7.02 0.98
N THR A 38 9.79 -7.33 -0.08
CA THR A 38 9.53 -6.85 -1.44
C THR A 38 8.46 -7.65 -2.17
N MET A 39 7.91 -8.68 -1.53
CA MET A 39 6.77 -9.48 -2.03
C MET A 39 5.46 -9.13 -1.33
N LYS A 40 5.49 -8.23 -0.34
CA LYS A 40 4.31 -7.75 0.40
C LYS A 40 3.89 -6.36 -0.10
N SER A 41 2.58 -6.13 -0.11
CA SER A 41 1.97 -4.87 -0.50
C SER A 41 0.67 -4.64 0.25
N ILE A 42 0.17 -3.40 0.17
CA ILE A 42 -1.13 -3.03 0.70
C ILE A 42 -1.98 -2.30 -0.35
N ILE A 43 -3.24 -2.68 -0.46
CA ILE A 43 -4.26 -1.90 -1.15
C ILE A 43 -4.78 -0.85 -0.18
N LEU A 44 -4.52 0.43 -0.47
CA LEU A 44 -5.07 1.54 0.31
C LEU A 44 -6.52 1.82 -0.09
N LYS A 45 -7.44 1.68 0.86
CA LYS A 45 -8.85 2.04 0.69
C LYS A 45 -9.13 3.39 1.37
N VAL A 46 -9.70 4.32 0.61
CA VAL A 46 -10.00 5.67 1.09
C VAL A 46 -11.43 6.05 0.75
N VAL A 47 -12.23 6.31 1.78
CA VAL A 47 -13.61 6.80 1.61
C VAL A 47 -13.62 8.31 1.70
N ILE A 48 -14.05 8.97 0.63
CA ILE A 48 -14.13 10.44 0.55
C ILE A 48 -15.59 10.87 0.52
N LYS A 49 -15.99 11.76 1.44
CA LYS A 49 -17.34 12.36 1.50
C LYS A 49 -17.25 13.85 1.78
N ASN A 50 -17.99 14.66 1.04
CA ASN A 50 -18.02 16.12 1.20
C ASN A 50 -16.62 16.75 1.21
N LYS A 51 -15.77 16.35 0.26
CA LYS A 51 -14.36 16.80 0.12
C LYS A 51 -13.46 16.48 1.35
N LYS A 52 -13.88 15.58 2.23
CA LYS A 52 -13.10 15.13 3.39
C LYS A 52 -12.92 13.61 3.36
N ILE A 53 -11.76 13.14 3.83
CA ILE A 53 -11.51 11.71 4.06
C ILE A 53 -12.31 11.30 5.30
N LYS A 54 -13.21 10.34 5.14
CA LYS A 54 -14.03 9.78 6.22
C LYS A 54 -13.41 8.56 6.85
N GLU A 55 -12.82 7.72 6.02
CA GLU A 55 -12.24 6.45 6.44
C GLU A 55 -11.01 6.17 5.59
N ILE A 56 -10.03 5.56 6.22
CA ILE A 56 -8.84 5.01 5.60
C ILE A 56 -8.63 3.62 6.18
N SER A 57 -8.42 2.65 5.31
CA SER A 57 -8.12 1.27 5.67
C SER A 57 -7.16 0.69 4.63
N SER A 58 -6.59 -0.48 4.94
CA SER A 58 -5.68 -1.18 4.04
C SER A 58 -5.99 -2.66 4.03
N GLU A 59 -5.77 -3.30 2.89
CA GLU A 59 -5.83 -4.76 2.75
C GLU A 59 -4.49 -5.26 2.25
N ASP A 60 -3.99 -6.31 2.89
CA ASP A 60 -2.72 -6.94 2.52
C ASP A 60 -2.89 -7.71 1.21
N ILE A 61 -1.89 -7.58 0.36
CA ILE A 61 -1.74 -8.38 -0.86
C ILE A 61 -0.30 -8.88 -0.93
N LYS A 62 -0.10 -9.96 -1.67
CA LYS A 62 1.24 -10.47 -1.98
C LYS A 62 1.45 -10.63 -3.46
N ILE A 63 2.69 -10.46 -3.89
CA ILE A 63 3.10 -10.86 -5.23
C ILE A 63 3.21 -12.38 -5.23
N ASN A 64 2.49 -13.04 -6.13
CA ASN A 64 2.55 -14.49 -6.30
C ASN A 64 3.78 -14.92 -7.11
N LYS A 65 3.96 -16.23 -7.29
CA LYS A 65 5.09 -16.81 -8.04
C LYS A 65 5.17 -16.40 -9.52
N TYR A 66 4.14 -15.76 -10.06
CA TYR A 66 4.08 -15.23 -11.42
C TYR A 66 4.26 -13.71 -11.48
N PHE A 67 4.71 -13.11 -10.37
CA PHE A 67 4.92 -11.67 -10.25
C PHE A 67 3.64 -10.84 -10.40
N GLN A 68 2.50 -11.41 -9.98
CA GLN A 68 1.20 -10.75 -10.00
C GLN A 68 0.73 -10.45 -8.57
N PRO A 69 0.18 -9.26 -8.30
CA PRO A 69 -0.45 -8.96 -7.02
C PRO A 69 -1.73 -9.79 -6.86
N ASP A 70 -1.86 -10.47 -5.72
CA ASP A 70 -3.04 -11.25 -5.36
C ASP A 70 -3.41 -11.01 -3.89
N PHE A 71 -4.69 -11.13 -3.58
CA PHE A 71 -5.16 -11.06 -2.20
C PHE A 71 -4.73 -12.33 -1.48
N ASP A 72 -4.15 -12.15 -0.29
CA ASP A 72 -3.78 -13.26 0.59
C ASP A 72 -5.08 -13.80 1.24
N ASN A 73 -5.81 -14.65 0.50
CA ASN A 73 -7.02 -15.34 0.98
C ASN A 73 -6.69 -16.68 1.65
#